data_AF-A0A2I0FJ31-F1
#
_entry.id   AF-A0A2I0FJ31-F1
#
_cell.length_a   1.000
_cell.length_b   1.000
_cell.length_c   1.000
_cell.angle_alpha   90.00
_cell.angle_beta   90.00
_cell.angle_gamma   90.00
#
_symmetry.space_group_name_H-M   'P 1'
#
loop_
_entity.id
_entity.type
_entity.pdbx_description
1 polymer ?
#
loop_
_entity_poly.entity_id
_entity_poly.type
_entity_poly.pdbx_seq_one_letter_code
_entity_poly.pdbx_strand_id
1 'polypeptide(L)'
;MDDFDKVEAQYAPMISALIRKMHIYRDHELYRQVGKVALWQAWLRFDGEKGDFTPFAFRTVHGALLDELSREGRYAKLFKLSDGGDFDELEMPIYDDKLPEWVQEIPLKEKEWNLLKELFVEDKAIRQLAELYGISVAGMKKKRARLLEKIKESEAFLNRD
;
A
#
# COMPACT_ATOMS: atom_id res chain seq x y z
N MET A 1 1.73 32.89 -4.78
CA MET A 1 2.14 31.55 -5.22
C MET A 1 3.22 31.01 -4.28
N ASP A 2 4.23 31.82 -3.95
CA ASP A 2 5.41 31.45 -3.13
C ASP A 2 5.18 30.90 -1.71
N ASP A 3 4.01 31.10 -1.10
CA ASP A 3 3.77 30.68 0.29
C ASP A 3 3.42 29.19 0.38
N PHE A 4 2.57 28.71 -0.53
CA PHE A 4 2.21 27.30 -0.54
C PHE A 4 3.29 26.41 -1.13
N ASP A 5 4.07 26.87 -2.11
CA ASP A 5 5.16 26.07 -2.67
C ASP A 5 6.17 25.64 -1.57
N LYS A 6 6.38 26.50 -0.56
CA LYS A 6 7.18 26.17 0.63
C LYS A 6 6.51 25.13 1.53
N VAL A 7 5.20 25.27 1.76
CA VAL A 7 4.41 24.30 2.52
C VAL A 7 4.41 22.94 1.80
N GLU A 8 4.17 22.93 0.49
CA GLU A 8 4.23 21.73 -0.33
C GLU A 8 5.59 21.04 -0.22
N ALA A 9 6.68 21.79 -0.40
CA ALA A 9 8.03 21.26 -0.25
C ALA A 9 8.29 20.68 1.15
N GLN A 10 7.84 21.37 2.21
CA GLN A 10 8.00 20.95 3.59
C GLN A 10 7.24 19.65 3.91
N TYR A 11 6.04 19.47 3.37
CA TYR A 11 5.16 18.35 3.69
C TYR A 11 5.13 17.24 2.62
N ALA A 12 5.82 17.39 1.49
CA ALA A 12 5.99 16.33 0.49
C ALA A 12 6.55 15.00 1.07
N PRO A 13 7.50 15.02 2.04
CA PRO A 13 7.93 13.79 2.71
C PRO A 13 6.82 13.09 3.48
N MET A 14 5.89 13.85 4.07
CA MET A 14 4.73 13.31 4.81
C MET A 14 3.77 12.57 3.86
N ILE A 15 3.46 13.16 2.70
CA ILE A 15 2.64 12.52 1.66
C ILE A 15 3.31 11.22 1.20
N SER A 16 4.62 11.27 0.92
CA SER A 16 5.39 10.10 0.50
C SER A 16 5.42 9.00 1.57
N ALA A 17 5.51 9.36 2.86
CA ALA A 17 5.45 8.42 3.97
C ALA A 17 4.07 7.76 4.10
N LEU A 18 3.00 8.53 3.89
CA LEU A 18 1.62 8.02 3.90
C LEU A 18 1.38 7.03 2.77
N ILE A 19 1.77 7.36 1.53
CA ILE A 19 1.67 6.46 0.37
C ILE A 19 2.37 5.12 0.66
N ARG A 20 3.61 5.16 1.17
CA ARG A 20 4.36 3.95 1.55
C ARG A 20 3.69 3.16 2.67
N LYS A 21 3.19 3.85 3.70
CA LYS A 21 2.53 3.22 4.86
C LYS A 21 1.21 2.56 4.48
N MET A 22 0.51 3.10 3.49
CA MET A 22 -0.75 2.59 2.97
C MET A 22 -0.57 1.49 1.92
N HIS A 23 0.67 1.07 1.65
CA HIS A 23 0.98 0.03 0.66
C HIS A 23 0.44 0.35 -0.74
N ILE A 24 0.42 1.64 -1.11
CA ILE A 24 0.08 2.09 -2.46
C ILE A 24 1.34 1.92 -3.32
N TYR A 25 1.28 1.03 -4.30
CA TYR A 25 2.42 0.65 -5.16
C TYR A 25 2.25 1.05 -6.63
N ARG A 26 1.08 1.59 -7.00
CA ARG A 26 0.72 2.02 -8.35
C ARG A 26 0.18 3.44 -8.33
N ASP A 27 0.17 4.08 -9.49
CA ASP A 27 -0.33 5.45 -9.67
C ASP A 27 0.23 6.44 -8.65
N HIS A 28 1.52 6.29 -8.32
CA HIS A 28 2.19 7.13 -7.33
C HIS A 28 2.06 8.62 -7.64
N GLU A 29 2.03 8.98 -8.93
CA GLU A 29 1.80 10.36 -9.34
C GLU A 29 0.39 10.85 -9.02
N LEU A 30 -0.64 10.04 -9.28
CA LEU A 30 -2.02 10.34 -8.90
C LEU A 30 -2.13 10.53 -7.39
N TYR A 31 -1.62 9.58 -6.60
CA TYR A 31 -1.69 9.67 -5.15
C TYR A 31 -0.86 10.82 -4.57
N ARG A 32 0.27 11.16 -5.19
CA ARG A 32 1.01 12.39 -4.85
C ARG A 32 0.16 13.63 -5.13
N GLN A 33 -0.52 13.70 -6.27
CA GLN A 33 -1.42 14.81 -6.60
C GLN A 33 -2.60 14.90 -5.63
N VAL A 34 -3.26 13.79 -5.31
CA VAL A 34 -4.33 13.72 -4.31
C VAL A 34 -3.83 14.24 -2.96
N GLY A 35 -2.65 13.81 -2.54
CA GLY A 35 -2.02 14.30 -1.31
C GLY A 35 -1.73 15.80 -1.34
N LYS A 36 -1.24 16.34 -2.47
CA LYS A 36 -0.97 17.78 -2.66
C LYS A 36 -2.26 18.61 -2.63
N VAL A 37 -3.29 18.15 -3.33
CA VAL A 37 -4.61 18.81 -3.34
C VAL A 37 -5.21 18.81 -1.92
N ALA A 38 -5.11 17.71 -1.19
CA ALA A 38 -5.56 17.63 0.19
C ALA A 38 -4.75 18.53 1.13
N LEU A 39 -3.44 18.64 0.92
CA LEU A 39 -2.56 19.55 1.66
C LEU A 39 -2.94 21.03 1.39
N TRP A 40 -3.22 21.38 0.14
CA TRP A 40 -3.73 22.71 -0.23
C TRP A 40 -5.06 23.02 0.45
N GLN A 41 -6.00 22.06 0.45
CA GLN A 41 -7.27 22.21 1.16
C GLN A 41 -7.08 22.36 2.67
N ALA A 42 -6.13 21.63 3.26
CA ALA A 42 -5.80 21.77 4.67
C ALA A 42 -5.22 23.17 4.95
N TRP A 43 -4.33 23.67 4.10
CA TRP A 43 -3.75 25.01 4.23
C TRP A 43 -4.82 26.11 4.20
N LEU A 44 -5.77 26.03 3.26
CA LEU A 44 -6.88 26.99 3.16
C LEU A 44 -7.86 26.96 4.35
N ARG A 45 -8.05 25.80 4.97
CA ARG A 45 -9.02 25.59 6.04
C ARG A 45 -8.41 25.65 7.44
N PHE A 46 -7.10 25.82 7.52
CA PHE A 46 -6.40 25.80 8.78
C PHE A 46 -6.79 27.01 9.62
N ASP A 47 -7.07 26.74 10.89
CA ASP A 47 -7.43 27.72 11.89
C ASP A 47 -6.48 27.55 13.06
N GLY A 48 -5.58 28.51 13.24
CA GLY A 48 -4.52 28.45 14.24
C GLY A 48 -5.03 28.42 15.68
N GLU A 49 -6.28 28.84 15.93
CA GLU A 49 -6.88 28.73 17.26
C GLU A 49 -7.24 27.28 17.62
N LYS A 50 -7.37 26.40 16.62
CA LYS A 50 -7.72 24.98 16.80
C LYS A 50 -6.52 24.06 16.99
N GLY A 51 -5.30 24.60 16.98
CA GLY A 51 -4.05 23.88 17.22
C GLY A 51 -3.07 23.92 16.05
N ASP A 52 -2.11 22.99 16.04
CA ASP A 52 -1.02 22.98 15.07
C ASP A 52 -1.44 22.53 13.66
N PHE A 53 -0.79 23.08 12.64
CA PHE A 53 -1.05 22.72 11.24
C PHE A 53 -0.66 21.28 10.92
N THR A 54 0.49 20.79 11.40
CA THR A 54 1.02 19.46 11.04
C THR A 54 0.04 18.31 11.33
N PRO A 55 -0.54 18.17 12.54
CA PRO A 55 -1.51 17.11 12.81
C PRO A 55 -2.81 17.25 12.00
N PHE A 56 -3.23 18.49 11.70
CA PHE A 56 -4.42 18.75 10.88
C PHE A 56 -4.17 18.34 9.41
N ALA A 57 -3.07 18.81 8.83
CA ALA A 57 -2.65 18.47 7.47
C ALA A 57 -2.47 16.96 7.32
N PHE A 58 -1.83 16.29 8.28
CA PHE A 58 -1.67 14.84 8.28
C PHE A 58 -3.01 14.11 8.18
N ARG A 59 -3.99 14.48 9.03
CA ARG A 59 -5.32 13.85 9.03
C ARG A 59 -6.07 14.09 7.72
N THR A 60 -6.05 15.31 7.20
CA THR A 60 -6.71 15.65 5.94
C THR A 60 -6.11 14.90 4.76
N VAL A 61 -4.78 14.87 4.64
CA VAL A 61 -4.07 14.13 3.58
C VAL A 61 -4.33 12.63 3.69
N HIS A 62 -4.23 12.06 4.89
CA HIS A 62 -4.49 10.63 5.11
C HIS A 62 -5.91 10.24 4.73
N GLY A 63 -6.92 11.06 5.09
CA GLY A 63 -8.31 10.85 4.70
C GLY A 63 -8.50 10.85 3.18
N ALA A 64 -7.96 11.85 2.49
CA ALA A 64 -8.08 11.95 1.04
C ALA A 64 -7.45 10.76 0.29
N LEU A 65 -6.29 10.28 0.76
CA LEU A 65 -5.66 9.08 0.20
C LEU A 65 -6.52 7.82 0.41
N LEU A 66 -7.18 7.69 1.57
CA LEU A 66 -8.06 6.57 1.87
C LEU A 66 -9.34 6.59 1.04
N ASP A 67 -9.90 7.79 0.83
CA ASP A 67 -11.07 8.00 0.00
C ASP A 67 -10.79 7.63 -1.45
N GLU A 68 -9.61 8.01 -1.97
CA GLU A 68 -9.18 7.65 -3.32
C GLU A 68 -8.96 6.14 -3.47
N LEU A 69 -8.30 5.50 -2.51
CA LEU A 69 -8.14 4.04 -2.50
C LEU A 69 -9.50 3.31 -2.47
N SER A 70 -10.44 3.81 -1.66
CA SER A 70 -11.81 3.28 -1.59
C SER A 70 -12.60 3.53 -2.87
N ARG A 71 -12.32 4.62 -3.58
CA ARG A 71 -12.89 4.94 -4.89
C ARG A 71 -12.38 3.96 -5.94
N GLU A 72 -11.07 3.74 -6.03
CA GLU A 72 -10.46 2.78 -6.95
C GLU A 72 -11.01 1.37 -6.75
N GLY A 73 -11.09 0.89 -5.50
CA GLY A 73 -11.65 -0.43 -5.19
C GLY A 73 -13.12 -0.59 -5.61
N ARG A 74 -13.93 0.48 -5.50
CA ARG A 74 -15.32 0.48 -5.98
C ARG A 74 -15.40 0.47 -7.51
N TYR A 75 -14.56 1.24 -8.19
CA TYR A 75 -14.49 1.24 -9.65
C TYR A 75 -14.08 -0.13 -10.18
N ALA A 76 -13.05 -0.74 -9.61
CA ALA A 76 -12.63 -2.09 -9.99
C ALA A 76 -13.76 -3.12 -9.82
N LYS A 77 -14.55 -3.02 -8.74
CA LYS A 77 -15.70 -3.91 -8.50
C LYS A 77 -16.86 -3.66 -9.47
N LEU A 78 -17.18 -2.41 -9.77
CA LEU A 78 -18.26 -2.05 -10.70
C LEU A 78 -17.91 -2.43 -12.14
N PHE A 79 -16.66 -2.24 -12.54
CA PHE A 79 -16.17 -2.67 -13.85
C PHE A 79 -16.32 -4.19 -14.02
N LYS A 80 -15.95 -4.98 -13.00
CA LYS A 80 -16.15 -6.44 -12.95
C LYS A 80 -17.62 -6.90 -13.01
N LEU A 81 -18.58 -6.05 -12.64
CA LEU A 81 -20.01 -6.40 -12.61
C LEU A 81 -20.76 -5.96 -13.87
N SER A 82 -20.27 -4.91 -14.53
CA SER A 82 -20.93 -4.31 -15.70
C SER A 82 -20.54 -4.97 -17.01
N ASP A 83 -19.37 -5.60 -17.08
CA ASP A 83 -18.86 -6.21 -18.30
C ASP A 83 -18.88 -7.74 -18.14
N GLY A 84 -19.94 -8.38 -18.65
CA GLY A 84 -20.02 -9.84 -18.75
C GLY A 84 -19.10 -10.41 -19.83
N GLY A 85 -17.93 -9.81 -20.03
CA GLY A 85 -16.98 -10.12 -21.09
C GLY A 85 -15.65 -10.59 -20.53
N ASP A 86 -15.17 -11.74 -21.04
CA ASP A 86 -13.75 -12.12 -21.00
C ASP A 86 -12.95 -11.00 -21.66
N PHE A 87 -12.26 -10.21 -20.85
CA PHE A 87 -11.33 -9.17 -21.31
C PHE A 87 -9.92 -9.60 -20.93
N ASP A 88 -9.36 -10.50 -21.73
CA ASP A 88 -8.01 -11.07 -21.56
C ASP A 88 -6.90 -10.15 -22.09
N GLU A 89 -7.20 -8.89 -22.46
CA GLU A 89 -6.24 -8.04 -23.21
C GLU A 89 -6.14 -6.57 -22.75
N LEU A 90 -6.72 -6.22 -21.59
CA LEU A 90 -6.35 -4.97 -20.92
C LEU A 90 -5.61 -5.34 -19.64
N GLU A 91 -4.29 -5.06 -19.61
CA GLU A 91 -3.45 -5.12 -18.41
C GLU A 91 -3.89 -4.04 -17.40
N MET A 92 -5.11 -4.17 -16.87
CA MET A 92 -5.34 -3.82 -15.50
C MET A 92 -4.63 -4.90 -14.67
N PRO A 93 -3.78 -4.55 -13.70
CA PRO A 93 -3.29 -5.51 -12.74
C PRO A 93 -4.52 -6.01 -11.97
N ILE A 94 -5.05 -7.11 -12.46
CA ILE A 94 -5.75 -8.07 -11.65
C ILE A 94 -4.81 -8.24 -10.46
N TYR A 95 -5.26 -7.89 -9.26
CA TYR A 95 -4.70 -8.52 -8.08
C TYR A 95 -4.90 -9.99 -8.35
N ASP A 96 -3.89 -10.64 -8.91
CA ASP A 96 -3.90 -12.07 -8.98
C ASP A 96 -3.93 -12.46 -7.50
N ASP A 97 -4.97 -13.17 -7.08
CA ASP A 97 -5.04 -13.82 -5.76
C ASP A 97 -3.98 -14.94 -5.68
N LYS A 98 -2.85 -14.75 -6.35
CA LYS A 98 -1.78 -15.69 -6.58
C LYS A 98 -0.48 -14.90 -6.56
N LEU A 99 0.53 -15.58 -6.04
CA LEU A 99 1.88 -15.06 -6.04
C LEU A 99 2.43 -15.12 -7.47
N PRO A 100 3.30 -14.18 -7.86
CA PRO A 100 3.94 -14.20 -9.17
C PRO A 100 4.58 -15.57 -9.47
N GLU A 101 4.57 -15.99 -10.73
CA GLU A 101 5.02 -17.32 -11.13
C GLU A 101 6.48 -17.60 -10.73
N TRP A 102 7.37 -16.61 -10.84
CA TRP A 102 8.77 -16.73 -10.40
C TRP A 102 8.92 -17.02 -8.90
N VAL A 103 7.92 -16.71 -8.07
CA VAL A 103 7.94 -17.08 -6.65
C VAL A 103 7.88 -18.59 -6.47
N GLN A 104 7.26 -19.32 -7.41
CA GLN A 104 7.19 -20.79 -7.40
C GLN A 104 8.56 -21.44 -7.53
N GLU A 105 9.52 -20.76 -8.16
CA GLU A 105 10.90 -21.22 -8.35
C GLU A 105 11.76 -21.07 -7.09
N ILE A 106 11.26 -20.35 -6.07
CA ILE A 106 11.98 -20.15 -4.82
C ILE A 106 11.81 -21.39 -3.93
N PRO A 107 12.90 -21.97 -3.41
CA PRO A 107 12.86 -23.13 -2.52
C PRO A 107 12.39 -22.74 -1.11
N LEU A 108 11.11 -22.35 -0.99
CA LEU A 108 10.43 -22.10 0.27
C LEU A 108 9.89 -23.40 0.86
N LYS A 109 9.97 -23.53 2.18
CA LYS A 109 9.30 -24.63 2.90
C LYS A 109 7.78 -24.42 2.84
N GLU A 110 7.00 -25.48 2.98
CA GLU A 110 5.53 -25.40 2.97
C GLU A 110 4.96 -24.34 3.94
N LYS A 111 5.53 -24.25 5.16
CA LYS A 111 5.14 -23.23 6.14
C LYS A 111 5.51 -21.81 5.74
N GLU A 112 6.57 -21.64 4.97
CA GLU A 112 7.02 -20.34 4.42
C GLU A 112 6.11 -19.93 3.26
N TRP A 113 5.71 -20.88 2.42
CA TRP A 113 4.71 -20.72 1.37
C TRP A 113 3.36 -20.28 1.90
N ASN A 114 2.85 -20.98 2.92
CA ASN A 114 1.57 -20.64 3.54
C ASN A 114 1.62 -19.24 4.15
N LEU A 115 2.69 -18.92 4.89
CA LEU A 115 2.86 -17.57 5.44
C LEU A 115 2.93 -16.50 4.34
N LEU A 116 3.55 -16.79 3.20
CA LEU A 116 3.63 -15.86 2.07
C LEU A 116 2.25 -15.60 1.46
N LYS A 117 1.46 -16.66 1.23
CA LYS A 117 0.06 -16.53 0.76
C LYS A 117 -0.78 -15.75 1.76
N GLU A 118 -0.70 -16.09 3.04
CA GLU A 118 -1.46 -15.42 4.08
C GLU A 118 -1.14 -13.92 4.19
N LEU A 119 0.12 -13.53 3.93
CA LEU A 119 0.56 -12.14 4.00
C LEU A 119 0.23 -11.31 2.75
N PHE A 120 0.28 -11.91 1.56
CA PHE A 120 0.27 -11.16 0.30
C PHE A 120 -0.90 -11.50 -0.62
N VAL A 121 -1.59 -12.62 -0.39
CA VAL A 121 -2.81 -13.01 -1.10
C VAL A 121 -4.03 -12.78 -0.19
N GLU A 122 -3.99 -13.26 1.05
CA GLU A 122 -5.13 -13.19 1.97
C GLU A 122 -5.17 -11.91 2.84
N ASP A 123 -4.16 -11.04 2.69
CA ASP A 123 -3.99 -9.76 3.40
C ASP A 123 -4.15 -9.85 4.94
N LYS A 124 -3.72 -10.97 5.54
CA LYS A 124 -3.82 -11.18 7.00
C LYS A 124 -2.83 -10.28 7.74
N ALA A 125 -3.31 -9.61 8.78
CA ALA A 125 -2.47 -8.75 9.60
C ALA A 125 -1.48 -9.57 10.44
N ILE A 126 -0.28 -9.00 10.67
CA ILE A 126 0.78 -9.62 11.50
C ILE A 126 0.29 -10.03 12.90
N ARG A 127 -0.66 -9.30 13.48
CA ARG A 127 -1.25 -9.64 14.79
C ARG A 127 -2.11 -10.91 14.71
N GLN A 128 -2.99 -11.00 13.70
CA GLN A 128 -3.82 -12.18 13.46
C GLN A 128 -2.95 -13.41 13.16
N LEU A 129 -1.89 -13.24 12.39
CA LEU A 129 -0.92 -14.32 12.14
C LEU A 129 -0.14 -14.71 13.39
N ALA A 130 0.24 -13.76 14.24
CA ALA A 130 0.90 -14.06 15.51
C ALA A 130 0.01 -14.95 16.40
N GLU A 131 -1.28 -14.62 16.49
CA GLU A 131 -2.28 -15.43 17.21
C GLU A 131 -2.48 -16.80 16.57
N LEU A 132 -2.70 -16.86 15.25
CA LEU A 132 -2.91 -18.11 14.50
C LEU A 132 -1.73 -19.09 14.63
N TYR A 133 -0.50 -18.58 14.63
CA TYR A 133 0.71 -19.38 14.75
C TYR A 133 1.17 -19.58 16.20
N GLY A 134 0.47 -18.99 17.19
CA GLY A 134 0.82 -19.09 18.61
C GLY A 134 2.18 -18.49 18.96
N ILE A 135 2.61 -17.42 18.28
CA ILE A 135 3.88 -16.73 18.54
C ILE A 135 3.68 -15.26 18.90
N SER A 136 4.70 -14.62 19.49
CA SER A 136 4.62 -13.19 19.76
C SER A 136 4.59 -12.37 18.47
N VAL A 137 3.98 -11.18 18.52
CA VAL A 137 3.95 -10.23 17.39
C VAL A 137 5.38 -9.88 16.93
N ALA A 138 6.32 -9.74 17.86
CA ALA A 138 7.73 -9.53 17.54
C ALA A 138 8.35 -10.75 16.84
N GLY A 139 8.02 -11.96 17.28
CA GLY A 139 8.41 -13.20 16.63
C GLY A 139 7.86 -13.31 15.21
N MET A 140 6.61 -12.92 14.98
CA MET A 140 5.99 -12.92 13.64
C MET A 140 6.63 -11.90 12.71
N LYS A 141 6.93 -10.69 13.21
CA LYS A 141 7.71 -9.69 12.44
C LYS A 141 9.08 -10.23 12.02
N LYS A 142 9.81 -10.88 12.93
CA LYS A 142 11.11 -11.49 12.64
C LYS A 142 10.99 -12.63 11.63
N LYS A 143 9.93 -13.44 11.72
CA LYS A 143 9.65 -14.51 10.76
C LYS A 143 9.37 -13.97 9.35
N ARG A 144 8.54 -12.92 9.24
CA ARG A 144 8.30 -12.21 7.97
C ARG A 144 9.59 -11.63 7.38
N ALA A 145 10.41 -10.98 8.20
CA ALA A 145 11.67 -10.38 7.73
C ALA A 145 12.58 -11.44 7.10
N ARG A 146 12.78 -12.57 7.78
CA ARG A 146 13.59 -13.70 7.27
C ARG A 146 13.03 -14.30 5.99
N LEU A 147 11.70 -14.44 5.90
CA LEU A 147 11.03 -14.91 4.68
C LEU A 147 11.34 -13.99 3.50
N LEU A 148 11.26 -12.67 3.70
CA LEU A 148 11.53 -11.69 2.66
C LEU A 148 13.02 -11.60 2.29
N GLU A 149 13.93 -11.74 3.25
CA GLU A 149 15.37 -11.84 2.98
C GLU A 149 15.67 -13.05 2.10
N LYS A 150 15.13 -14.22 2.44
CA LYS A 150 15.28 -15.44 1.65
C LYS A 150 14.76 -15.30 0.22
N ILE A 151 13.63 -14.60 0.04
CA ILE A 151 13.10 -14.31 -1.30
C ILE A 151 14.06 -13.38 -2.06
N LYS A 152 14.55 -12.32 -1.42
CA LYS A 152 15.47 -11.35 -2.05
C LYS A 152 16.81 -11.96 -2.47
N GLU A 153 17.29 -12.95 -1.72
CA GLU A 153 18.55 -13.66 -1.99
C GLU A 153 18.39 -14.76 -3.05
N SER A 154 17.16 -15.07 -3.47
CA SER A 154 16.93 -16.12 -4.46
C SER A 154 17.27 -15.67 -5.88
N GLU A 155 17.84 -16.57 -6.69
CA GLU A 155 18.15 -16.29 -8.11
C GLU A 155 16.91 -15.90 -8.90
N ALA A 156 15.76 -16.54 -8.62
CA ALA A 156 14.47 -16.20 -9.23
C ALA A 156 14.05 -14.74 -8.97
N PHE A 157 14.34 -14.19 -7.79
CA PHE A 157 14.09 -12.77 -7.51
C PHE A 157 15.09 -11.83 -8.18
N LEU A 158 16.33 -12.28 -8.38
CA LEU A 158 17.37 -11.48 -9.03
C LEU A 158 17.19 -11.44 -10.56
N ASN A 159 16.60 -12.49 -11.14
CA ASN A 159 16.41 -12.66 -12.58
C ASN A 159 14.97 -12.35 -13.05
N ARG A 160 14.17 -11.66 -12.22
CA ARG A 160 12.73 -11.42 -12.45
C ARG A 160 12.39 -10.32 -13.47
N ASP A 161 13.32 -10.00 -14.38
CA ASP A 161 13.11 -8.98 -15.42
C ASP A 161 11.97 -9.35 -16.38
#